data_AF-A0AAU2HCF8-F1
#
_entry.id   AF-A0AAU2HCF8-F1
#
_cell.length_a   1.000
_cell.length_b   1.000
_cell.length_c   1.000
_cell.angle_alpha   90.00
_cell.angle_beta   90.00
_cell.angle_gamma   90.00
#
_symmetry.space_group_name_H-M   'P 1'
#
loop_
_entity.id
_entity.type
_entity.pdbx_description
1 polymer ?
#
loop_
_entity_poly.entity_id
_entity_poly.type
_entity_poly.pdbx_seq_one_letter_code
_entity_poly.pdbx_strand_id
1 'polypeptide(L)'
;MTTHLRHGTGPRMVLALVMALCGILGATALSTTPAAAGDQRHAIYAIAHRVDTLDGVDAALKHGANGIEIDVCAWYNPNEWRAYHDCSSAGENRRGPSFDSMIDRIVSHANAGRRLALVWLDIKDPNYCGEQPNRGCSVAGLRDKAQRLTAAGIQVLYGFYEYHGGSTPDVGGRGWKSLEGRLGSLEGITTTGTRDQAQSAFNRSGSGFPTGHRAMDYGDSDITKGFGNCTEATYNTCAELKKGAQDRAAGRLAATLSWTTTYNDPWYVDKLLGDAQVDGIIAGYGAFTGVREYDDNWQCANAVNLVRDWVNRHSSTHRMATSGDRLFR
;
A
#
# COMPACT_ATOMS: atom_id res chain seq x y z
N MET A 1 -67.27 -48.27 34.03
CA MET A 1 -67.50 -49.71 34.08
C MET A 1 -68.52 -50.08 33.00
N THR A 2 -68.23 -51.16 32.26
CA THR A 2 -69.03 -51.91 31.25
C THR A 2 -69.54 -51.14 30.00
N THR A 3 -68.91 -51.17 28.82
CA THR A 3 -68.75 -52.22 27.76
C THR A 3 -70.04 -52.83 27.20
N HIS A 4 -70.27 -52.72 25.88
CA HIS A 4 -70.22 -53.87 24.96
C HIS A 4 -70.17 -53.50 23.47
N LEU A 5 -69.29 -54.21 22.77
CA LEU A 5 -69.00 -54.29 21.31
C LEU A 5 -69.70 -55.51 20.67
N ARG A 6 -69.90 -55.46 19.34
CA ARG A 6 -69.86 -56.58 18.34
C ARG A 6 -69.72 -55.94 16.93
N HIS A 7 -68.65 -56.07 16.13
CA HIS A 7 -68.07 -57.19 15.32
C HIS A 7 -69.00 -57.75 14.22
N GLY A 8 -68.59 -57.97 12.95
CA GLY A 8 -67.26 -58.06 12.31
C GLY A 8 -67.27 -57.83 10.76
N THR A 9 -66.11 -57.51 10.13
CA THR A 9 -65.21 -58.35 9.26
C THR A 9 -65.73 -58.62 7.83
N GLY A 10 -65.28 -57.93 6.76
CA GLY A 10 -64.08 -58.17 5.89
C GLY A 10 -64.54 -58.65 4.47
N PRO A 11 -63.78 -58.55 3.32
CA PRO A 11 -62.31 -58.58 3.18
C PRO A 11 -61.63 -57.69 2.06
N ARG A 12 -60.31 -57.46 2.26
CA ARG A 12 -59.13 -57.47 1.33
C ARG A 12 -58.96 -56.53 0.09
N MET A 13 -57.85 -55.77 0.18
CA MET A 13 -56.77 -55.47 -0.81
C MET A 13 -57.15 -54.79 -2.14
N VAL A 14 -56.52 -53.68 -2.58
CA VAL A 14 -55.17 -53.61 -3.18
C VAL A 14 -54.67 -52.13 -3.25
N LEU A 15 -53.40 -51.94 -2.87
CA LEU A 15 -52.38 -50.92 -3.27
C LEU A 15 -52.75 -49.53 -3.85
N ALA A 16 -52.23 -48.49 -3.19
CA ALA A 16 -51.18 -47.55 -3.67
C ALA A 16 -51.46 -46.03 -3.59
N LEU A 17 -50.43 -45.35 -3.07
CA LEU A 17 -50.05 -43.93 -3.23
C LEU A 17 -50.75 -42.85 -2.40
N VAL A 18 -50.12 -42.61 -1.24
CA VAL A 18 -50.09 -41.37 -0.45
C VAL A 18 -49.29 -40.29 -1.21
N MET A 19 -49.64 -39.02 -0.96
CA MET A 19 -48.83 -37.78 -1.04
C MET A 19 -49.26 -36.77 -2.12
N ALA A 20 -50.08 -35.78 -1.76
CA ALA A 20 -49.98 -34.43 -2.31
C ALA A 20 -50.70 -33.41 -1.41
N LEU A 21 -50.04 -33.00 -0.32
CA LEU A 21 -50.34 -31.75 0.37
C LEU A 21 -49.00 -31.14 0.79
N CYS A 22 -48.47 -30.21 0.01
CA CYS A 22 -47.38 -29.30 0.42
C CYS A 22 -47.15 -28.21 -0.63
N GLY A 23 -47.24 -26.95 -0.19
CA GLY A 23 -46.31 -25.90 -0.62
C GLY A 23 -46.73 -25.05 -1.83
N ILE A 24 -47.51 -24.00 -1.56
CA ILE A 24 -47.41 -22.76 -2.33
C ILE A 24 -46.05 -22.15 -1.98
N LEU A 25 -45.03 -22.41 -2.80
CA LEU A 25 -43.76 -21.68 -2.79
C LEU A 25 -43.76 -20.74 -3.98
N GLY A 26 -43.99 -19.45 -3.68
CA GLY A 26 -43.76 -18.37 -4.64
C GLY A 26 -42.29 -18.34 -5.03
N ALA A 27 -42.00 -18.60 -6.29
CA ALA A 27 -40.68 -18.40 -6.86
C ALA A 27 -40.44 -16.89 -6.99
N THR A 28 -39.92 -16.26 -5.94
CA THR A 28 -39.17 -15.01 -6.09
C THR A 28 -37.89 -15.37 -6.83
N ALA A 29 -37.88 -15.17 -8.14
CA ALA A 29 -36.66 -15.17 -8.92
C ALA A 29 -35.80 -14.00 -8.41
N LEU A 30 -34.88 -14.29 -7.49
CA LEU A 30 -33.76 -13.44 -7.16
C LEU A 30 -32.93 -13.32 -8.44
N SER A 31 -33.22 -12.31 -9.25
CA SER A 31 -32.29 -11.81 -10.25
C SER A 31 -31.08 -11.30 -9.49
N THR A 32 -30.08 -12.17 -9.31
CA THR A 32 -28.74 -11.76 -8.91
C THR A 32 -28.22 -10.90 -10.06
N THR A 33 -28.27 -9.58 -9.89
CA THR A 33 -27.51 -8.67 -10.74
C THR A 33 -26.08 -9.20 -10.75
N PRO A 34 -25.50 -9.56 -11.91
CA PRO A 34 -24.11 -9.99 -11.94
C PRO A 34 -23.31 -8.87 -11.29
N ALA A 35 -22.52 -9.21 -10.27
CA ALA A 35 -21.59 -8.27 -9.67
C ALA A 35 -20.84 -7.61 -10.84
N ALA A 36 -20.89 -6.28 -10.94
CA ALA A 36 -20.18 -5.57 -11.99
C ALA A 36 -18.76 -6.13 -12.00
N ALA A 37 -18.35 -6.72 -13.13
CA ALA A 37 -17.01 -7.27 -13.26
C ALA A 37 -16.06 -6.14 -12.83
N GLY A 38 -15.38 -6.33 -11.70
CA GLY A 38 -14.55 -5.29 -11.11
C GLY A 38 -13.59 -4.78 -12.18
N ASP A 39 -13.36 -3.47 -12.24
CA ASP A 39 -12.52 -2.87 -13.26
C ASP A 39 -11.12 -3.52 -13.25
N GLN A 40 -10.86 -4.32 -14.28
CA GLN A 40 -9.65 -5.15 -14.42
C GLN A 40 -8.42 -4.34 -14.87
N ARG A 41 -8.58 -3.04 -15.16
CA ARG A 41 -7.45 -2.18 -15.52
C ARG A 41 -6.47 -2.09 -14.36
N HIS A 42 -5.18 -2.07 -14.70
CA HIS A 42 -4.11 -1.95 -13.72
C HIS A 42 -4.21 -0.58 -13.03
N ALA A 43 -4.44 -0.61 -11.71
CA ALA A 43 -4.52 0.57 -10.87
C ALA A 43 -3.11 1.13 -10.59
N ILE A 44 -2.88 2.39 -10.93
CA ILE A 44 -1.59 3.08 -10.77
C ILE A 44 -1.65 4.12 -9.65
N TYR A 45 -0.59 4.15 -8.85
CA TYR A 45 -0.41 5.07 -7.73
C TYR A 45 0.58 6.18 -8.11
N ALA A 46 0.09 7.43 -8.23
CA ALA A 46 0.93 8.62 -8.27
C ALA A 46 1.13 9.09 -6.83
N ILE A 47 2.35 8.93 -6.33
CA ILE A 47 2.71 9.12 -4.93
C ILE A 47 3.46 10.44 -4.82
N ALA A 48 2.93 11.42 -4.10
CA ALA A 48 3.64 12.68 -3.87
C ALA A 48 4.89 12.43 -2.99
N HIS A 49 6.05 12.93 -3.42
CA HIS A 49 7.34 12.75 -2.76
C HIS A 49 7.53 13.67 -1.56
N ARG A 50 8.04 13.14 -0.43
CA ARG A 50 8.50 13.92 0.73
C ARG A 50 7.44 14.88 1.25
N VAL A 51 6.28 14.33 1.60
CA VAL A 51 5.13 15.08 2.11
C VAL A 51 5.24 15.19 3.63
N ASP A 52 6.24 15.92 4.13
CA ASP A 52 6.49 16.01 5.58
C ASP A 52 5.81 17.22 6.24
N THR A 53 4.93 17.92 5.54
CA THR A 53 4.22 19.09 6.06
C THR A 53 2.70 18.93 5.91
N LEU A 54 1.93 19.59 6.78
CA LEU A 54 0.47 19.58 6.68
C LEU A 54 0.00 20.22 5.37
N ASP A 55 0.64 21.32 4.96
CA ASP A 55 0.36 22.00 3.69
C ASP A 55 0.75 21.13 2.49
N GLY A 56 1.80 20.31 2.62
CA GLY A 56 2.18 19.31 1.62
C GLY A 56 1.08 18.27 1.39
N VAL A 57 0.38 17.81 2.44
CA VAL A 57 -0.77 16.89 2.31
C VAL A 57 -1.90 17.56 1.50
N ASP A 58 -2.18 18.82 1.80
CA ASP A 58 -3.17 19.60 1.05
C ASP A 58 -2.80 19.76 -0.42
N ALA A 59 -1.54 20.12 -0.69
CA ALA A 59 -1.01 20.29 -2.03
C ALA A 59 -1.05 18.98 -2.83
N ALA A 60 -0.62 17.86 -2.25
CA ALA A 60 -0.63 16.56 -2.91
C ALA A 60 -2.04 16.16 -3.36
N LEU A 61 -3.03 16.32 -2.49
CA LEU A 61 -4.43 16.07 -2.82
C LEU A 61 -4.96 17.03 -3.89
N LYS A 62 -4.61 18.32 -3.80
CA LYS A 62 -4.98 19.34 -4.80
C LYS A 62 -4.40 19.00 -6.19
N HIS A 63 -3.18 18.48 -6.25
CA HIS A 63 -2.50 18.08 -7.48
C HIS A 63 -3.01 16.73 -8.04
N GLY A 64 -3.89 16.04 -7.31
CA GLY A 64 -4.48 14.77 -7.74
C GLY A 64 -3.60 13.55 -7.49
N ALA A 65 -2.65 13.65 -6.55
CA ALA A 65 -1.96 12.47 -6.04
C ALA A 65 -2.97 11.56 -5.33
N ASN A 66 -2.87 10.25 -5.58
CA ASN A 66 -3.68 9.23 -4.91
C ASN A 66 -2.86 8.45 -3.87
N GLY A 67 -1.57 8.74 -3.74
CA GLY A 67 -0.76 8.38 -2.59
C GLY A 67 0.17 9.51 -2.18
N ILE A 68 0.71 9.41 -0.97
CA ILE A 68 1.79 10.27 -0.48
C ILE A 68 2.87 9.40 0.16
N GLU A 69 4.10 9.84 0.07
CA GLU A 69 5.22 9.33 0.86
C GLU A 69 5.56 10.38 1.93
N ILE A 70 5.78 9.90 3.15
CA ILE A 70 6.11 10.69 4.34
C ILE A 70 7.35 10.08 4.96
N ASP A 71 8.39 10.88 5.09
CA ASP A 71 9.57 10.48 5.80
C ASP A 71 9.29 10.54 7.29
N VAL A 72 9.59 9.49 8.05
CA VAL A 72 9.32 9.46 9.49
C VAL A 72 10.59 9.22 10.29
N CYS A 73 10.85 10.13 11.23
CA CYS A 73 11.89 10.00 12.26
C CYS A 73 11.30 9.67 13.62
N ALA A 74 11.94 8.74 14.32
CA ALA A 74 11.70 8.43 15.71
C ALA A 74 12.30 9.51 16.62
N TRP A 75 11.61 9.81 17.70
CA TRP A 75 12.06 10.78 18.68
C TRP A 75 11.86 10.27 20.11
N TYR A 76 12.97 10.05 20.84
CA TYR A 76 12.96 9.39 22.16
C TYR A 76 12.21 10.19 23.22
N ASN A 77 12.42 11.52 23.27
CA ASN A 77 11.75 12.43 24.18
C ASN A 77 11.16 13.62 23.41
N PRO A 78 9.89 13.55 22.98
CA PRO A 78 8.79 13.13 23.85
C PRO A 78 8.19 11.74 23.57
N ASN A 79 8.95 10.81 22.98
CA ASN A 79 8.51 9.44 22.65
C ASN A 79 7.42 9.41 21.56
N GLU A 80 7.76 9.95 20.38
CA GLU A 80 6.86 10.09 19.23
C GLU A 80 7.59 9.89 17.88
N TRP A 81 6.83 9.94 16.80
CA TRP A 81 7.33 10.04 15.42
C TRP A 81 7.05 11.43 14.85
N ARG A 82 7.96 11.95 14.05
CA ARG A 82 7.81 13.22 13.32
C ARG A 82 8.01 13.01 11.83
N ALA A 83 7.25 13.74 11.03
CA ALA A 83 7.42 13.73 9.58
C ALA A 83 8.64 14.57 9.23
N TYR A 84 9.76 13.94 8.84
CA TYR A 84 11.02 14.62 8.55
C TYR A 84 12.00 13.66 7.87
N HIS A 85 12.59 14.10 6.75
CA HIS A 85 13.56 13.28 6.00
C HIS A 85 14.94 13.10 6.66
N ASP A 86 15.54 14.17 7.22
CA ASP A 86 16.98 14.23 7.49
C ASP A 86 17.35 13.83 8.94
N CYS A 87 16.84 12.69 9.43
CA CYS A 87 16.94 12.30 10.85
C CYS A 87 18.36 12.19 11.39
N SER A 88 19.28 11.64 10.60
CA SER A 88 20.66 11.34 11.01
C SER A 88 21.54 12.58 11.20
N SER A 89 21.17 13.70 10.57
CA SER A 89 21.89 14.98 10.66
C SER A 89 21.22 15.99 11.59
N ALA A 90 19.95 15.76 11.97
CA ALA A 90 19.17 16.72 12.72
C ALA A 90 19.45 16.76 14.22
N GLY A 91 19.95 15.68 14.83
CA GLY A 91 20.08 15.59 16.29
C GLY A 91 18.74 15.89 16.99
N GLU A 92 18.74 16.84 17.92
CA GLU A 92 17.53 17.35 18.60
C GLU A 92 16.78 18.45 17.80
N ASN A 93 17.01 18.59 16.49
CA ASN A 93 16.37 19.60 15.64
C ASN A 93 15.46 18.99 14.54
N ARG A 94 14.80 17.84 14.75
CA ARG A 94 13.81 17.33 13.77
C ARG A 94 12.54 18.21 13.81
N ARG A 95 12.41 19.12 12.84
CA ARG A 95 11.48 20.28 12.88
C ARG A 95 10.10 20.02 12.28
N GLY A 96 9.83 18.84 11.75
CA GLY A 96 8.54 18.54 11.17
C GLY A 96 7.41 18.33 12.18
N PRO A 97 6.16 18.31 11.71
CA PRO A 97 4.98 18.05 12.52
C PRO A 97 5.05 16.65 13.14
N SER A 98 4.29 16.44 14.22
CA SER A 98 4.10 15.10 14.76
C SER A 98 3.36 14.23 13.75
N PHE A 99 3.65 12.93 13.74
CA PHE A 99 2.94 11.99 12.87
C PHE A 99 1.44 11.93 13.19
N ASP A 100 1.04 12.17 14.45
CA ASP A 100 -0.37 12.29 14.81
C ASP A 100 -1.05 13.46 14.07
N SER A 101 -0.37 14.60 13.93
CA SER A 101 -0.90 15.77 13.19
C SER A 101 -1.04 15.46 11.70
N MET A 102 -0.08 14.72 11.12
CA MET A 102 -0.16 14.24 9.74
C MET A 102 -1.37 13.32 9.54
N ILE A 103 -1.55 12.34 10.43
CA ILE A 103 -2.72 11.43 10.41
C ILE A 103 -4.01 12.23 10.51
N ASP A 104 -4.11 13.18 11.44
CA ASP A 104 -5.29 14.01 11.65
C ASP A 104 -5.66 14.75 10.35
N ARG A 105 -4.66 15.34 9.68
CA ARG A 105 -4.87 16.03 8.42
C ARG A 105 -5.36 15.07 7.32
N ILE A 106 -4.69 13.93 7.14
CA ILE A 106 -5.06 12.92 6.14
C ILE A 106 -6.47 12.36 6.37
N VAL A 107 -6.79 11.99 7.61
CA VAL A 107 -8.11 11.48 7.99
C VAL A 107 -9.19 12.55 7.81
N SER A 108 -8.89 13.83 8.10
CA SER A 108 -9.83 14.93 7.83
C SER A 108 -10.20 15.02 6.35
N HIS A 109 -9.25 14.83 5.44
CA HIS A 109 -9.52 14.78 4.00
C HIS A 109 -10.31 13.55 3.60
N ALA A 110 -10.00 12.38 4.17
CA ALA A 110 -10.76 11.17 3.92
C ALA A 110 -12.24 11.32 4.32
N ASN A 111 -12.51 11.92 5.48
CA ASN A 111 -13.86 12.22 5.94
C ASN A 111 -14.58 13.26 5.07
N ALA A 112 -13.82 14.16 4.43
CA ALA A 112 -14.32 15.11 3.44
C ALA A 112 -14.42 14.53 2.01
N GLY A 113 -14.25 13.21 1.83
CA GLY A 113 -14.38 12.53 0.54
C GLY A 113 -13.15 12.59 -0.37
N ARG A 114 -12.03 13.17 0.08
CA ARG A 114 -10.75 13.26 -0.64
C ARG A 114 -9.74 12.25 -0.07
N ARG A 115 -10.16 10.98 -0.03
CA ARG A 115 -9.38 9.90 0.58
C ARG A 115 -8.22 9.47 -0.34
N LEU A 116 -7.00 9.43 0.21
CA LEU A 116 -5.84 8.80 -0.44
C LEU A 116 -6.02 7.27 -0.52
N ALA A 117 -5.47 6.65 -1.56
CA ALA A 117 -5.43 5.20 -1.69
C ALA A 117 -4.26 4.57 -0.93
N LEU A 118 -3.18 5.33 -0.71
CA LEU A 118 -1.93 4.86 -0.08
C LEU A 118 -1.24 5.98 0.71
N VAL A 119 -0.65 5.62 1.85
CA VAL A 119 0.37 6.38 2.56
C VAL A 119 1.61 5.49 2.70
N TRP A 120 2.73 5.91 2.11
CA TRP A 120 4.03 5.27 2.29
C TRP A 120 4.77 5.99 3.41
N LEU A 121 5.16 5.27 4.46
CA LEU A 121 5.99 5.75 5.54
C LEU A 121 7.45 5.36 5.27
N ASP A 122 8.30 6.28 4.84
CA ASP A 122 9.73 6.03 4.69
C ASP A 122 10.40 6.12 6.08
N ILE A 123 10.69 4.96 6.68
CA ILE A 123 11.14 4.87 8.05
C ILE A 123 12.65 5.07 8.10
N LYS A 124 13.06 6.23 8.63
CA LYS A 124 14.46 6.67 8.61
C LYS A 124 15.30 6.22 9.79
N ASP A 125 14.74 5.72 10.89
CA ASP A 125 15.54 5.26 12.03
C ASP A 125 14.84 4.11 12.78
N PRO A 126 14.53 3.00 12.08
CA PRO A 126 13.64 1.94 12.56
C PRO A 126 14.13 1.23 13.83
N ASN A 127 15.41 1.38 14.15
CA ASN A 127 16.06 0.74 15.29
C ASN A 127 16.32 1.67 16.49
N TYR A 128 16.00 2.97 16.37
CA TYR A 128 16.31 3.98 17.39
C TYR A 128 15.59 3.74 18.72
N CYS A 129 14.31 3.36 18.67
CA CYS A 129 13.50 3.06 19.84
C CYS A 129 13.18 1.56 19.98
N GLY A 130 12.99 1.09 21.20
CA GLY A 130 12.55 -0.27 21.51
C GLY A 130 11.09 -0.30 21.96
N GLU A 131 10.39 -1.42 21.72
CA GLU A 131 8.97 -1.54 22.08
C GLU A 131 8.71 -1.41 23.60
N GLN A 132 9.58 -1.97 24.45
CA GLN A 132 9.43 -1.88 25.90
C GLN A 132 9.84 -0.51 26.48
N PRO A 133 11.03 0.03 26.19
CA PRO A 133 11.46 1.29 26.81
C PRO A 133 10.70 2.52 26.31
N ASN A 134 10.27 2.55 25.04
CA ASN A 134 9.76 3.74 24.37
C ASN A 134 8.94 3.37 23.13
N ARG A 135 7.79 2.70 23.37
CA ARG A 135 6.89 2.25 22.31
C ARG A 135 6.45 3.35 21.37
N GLY A 136 6.20 4.57 21.88
CA GLY A 136 5.66 5.69 21.10
C GLY A 136 6.52 6.11 19.92
N CYS A 137 7.85 5.95 20.01
CA CYS A 137 8.79 6.17 18.91
C CYS A 137 9.36 4.87 18.32
N SER A 138 8.87 3.69 18.72
CA SER A 138 9.24 2.43 18.07
C SER A 138 8.41 2.19 16.81
N VAL A 139 8.87 1.33 15.90
CA VAL A 139 8.11 0.96 14.68
C VAL A 139 6.78 0.29 15.03
N ALA A 140 6.71 -0.47 16.12
CA ALA A 140 5.43 -1.01 16.59
C ALA A 140 4.45 0.10 17.02
N GLY A 141 4.93 1.15 17.70
CA GLY A 141 4.08 2.31 18.01
C GLY A 141 3.72 3.14 16.79
N LEU A 142 4.60 3.23 15.78
CA LEU A 142 4.26 3.83 14.48
C LEU A 142 3.08 3.09 13.84
N ARG A 143 3.13 1.74 13.84
CA ARG A 143 2.04 0.90 13.36
C ARG A 143 0.76 1.09 14.17
N ASP A 144 0.83 1.19 15.49
CA ASP A 144 -0.34 1.44 16.33
C ASP A 144 -1.04 2.75 15.92
N LYS A 145 -0.27 3.82 15.66
CA LYS A 145 -0.81 5.10 15.16
C LYS A 145 -1.39 4.97 13.76
N ALA A 146 -0.70 4.26 12.87
CA ALA A 146 -1.12 4.03 11.48
C ALA A 146 -2.46 3.28 11.36
N GLN A 147 -2.91 2.58 12.40
CA GLN A 147 -4.25 1.96 12.40
C GLN A 147 -5.38 2.98 12.19
N ARG A 148 -5.15 4.26 12.50
CA ARG A 148 -6.10 5.34 12.22
C ARG A 148 -6.27 5.59 10.71
N LEU A 149 -5.20 5.39 9.92
CA LEU A 149 -5.23 5.48 8.47
C LEU A 149 -5.95 4.27 7.86
N THR A 150 -5.64 3.05 8.34
CA THR A 150 -6.29 1.83 7.85
C THR A 150 -7.77 1.78 8.22
N ALA A 151 -8.15 2.26 9.41
CA ALA A 151 -9.54 2.44 9.81
C ALA A 151 -10.28 3.46 8.93
N ALA A 152 -9.56 4.45 8.39
CA ALA A 152 -10.10 5.39 7.40
C ALA A 152 -10.13 4.80 5.96
N GLY A 153 -9.75 3.53 5.77
CA GLY A 153 -9.74 2.84 4.49
C GLY A 153 -8.55 3.17 3.59
N ILE A 154 -7.47 3.69 4.18
CA ILE A 154 -6.23 4.08 3.49
C ILE A 154 -5.19 2.96 3.69
N GLN A 155 -4.51 2.55 2.63
CA GLN A 155 -3.43 1.57 2.74
C GLN A 155 -2.18 2.21 3.31
N VAL A 156 -1.42 1.46 4.10
CA VAL A 156 -0.15 1.91 4.68
C VAL A 156 0.97 1.01 4.20
N LEU A 157 2.02 1.61 3.63
CA LEU A 157 3.23 0.92 3.24
C LEU A 157 4.38 1.35 4.17
N TYR A 158 4.95 0.40 4.90
CA TYR A 158 6.14 0.63 5.72
C TYR A 158 7.41 0.43 4.87
N GLY A 159 8.12 1.51 4.59
CA GLY A 159 9.34 1.50 3.80
C GLY A 159 10.60 1.37 4.65
N PHE A 160 11.49 0.48 4.26
CA PHE A 160 12.80 0.29 4.85
C PHE A 160 13.88 0.47 3.78
N TYR A 161 14.71 1.49 3.95
CA TYR A 161 15.90 1.68 3.15
C TYR A 161 17.11 1.31 4.02
N GLU A 162 18.02 0.46 3.54
CA GLU A 162 19.27 0.14 4.24
C GLU A 162 20.25 1.32 4.08
N TYR A 163 20.07 2.37 4.90
CA TYR A 163 20.87 3.61 4.84
C TYR A 163 21.89 3.69 5.98
N HIS A 164 21.56 3.09 7.13
CA HIS A 164 22.27 3.38 8.37
C HIS A 164 23.45 2.43 8.60
N GLY A 165 24.65 3.00 8.66
CA GLY A 165 25.81 2.30 9.20
C GLY A 165 25.61 1.98 10.68
N GLY A 166 25.91 0.75 11.09
CA GLY A 166 25.75 0.29 12.47
C GLY A 166 25.80 -1.22 12.58
N SER A 167 25.62 -1.75 13.79
CA SER A 167 25.59 -3.21 14.03
C SER A 167 24.19 -3.82 13.87
N THR A 168 23.13 -2.99 13.81
CA THR A 168 21.76 -3.43 13.59
C THR A 168 21.28 -2.92 12.23
N PRO A 169 21.07 -3.79 11.23
CA PRO A 169 20.60 -3.36 9.92
C PRO A 169 19.16 -2.84 10.01
N ASP A 170 18.75 -2.00 9.08
CA ASP A 170 17.36 -1.53 9.00
C ASP A 170 16.45 -2.68 8.56
N VAL A 171 16.87 -3.41 7.51
CA VAL A 171 16.19 -4.59 6.99
C VAL A 171 16.63 -5.84 7.77
N GLY A 172 15.68 -6.51 8.42
CA GLY A 172 15.95 -7.61 9.36
C GLY A 172 16.36 -7.14 10.77
N GLY A 173 16.39 -5.82 10.99
CA GLY A 173 16.59 -5.18 12.28
C GLY A 173 15.43 -5.33 13.25
N ARG A 174 15.51 -4.60 14.36
CA ARG A 174 14.46 -4.57 15.38
C ARG A 174 13.16 -4.00 14.83
N GLY A 175 13.23 -2.86 14.13
CA GLY A 175 12.04 -2.21 13.56
C GLY A 175 11.34 -3.10 12.53
N TRP A 176 12.09 -3.69 11.61
CA TRP A 176 11.60 -4.68 10.64
C TRP A 176 10.91 -5.86 11.32
N LYS A 177 11.60 -6.52 12.26
CA LYS A 177 11.06 -7.67 13.01
C LYS A 177 9.82 -7.33 13.83
N SER A 178 9.66 -6.08 14.24
CA SER A 178 8.47 -5.64 14.98
C SER A 178 7.17 -5.70 14.15
N LEU A 179 7.27 -5.81 12.81
CA LEU A 179 6.14 -5.94 11.90
C LEU A 179 5.86 -7.38 11.47
N GLU A 180 6.80 -8.31 11.70
CA GLU A 180 6.64 -9.72 11.30
C GLU A 180 5.41 -10.35 11.96
N GLY A 181 4.52 -10.90 11.13
CA GLY A 181 3.28 -11.55 11.55
C GLY A 181 2.20 -10.59 12.06
N ARG A 182 2.38 -9.28 11.89
CA ARG A 182 1.48 -8.25 12.46
C ARG A 182 0.79 -7.37 11.44
N LEU A 183 1.15 -7.42 10.16
CA LEU A 183 0.50 -6.61 9.12
C LEU A 183 -0.95 -7.06 8.88
N GLY A 184 -1.87 -6.11 8.82
CA GLY A 184 -3.27 -6.30 8.43
C GLY A 184 -3.48 -6.16 6.93
N SER A 185 -4.73 -6.35 6.49
CA SER A 185 -5.11 -6.42 5.06
C SER A 185 -4.93 -5.14 4.25
N LEU A 186 -4.69 -4.00 4.90
CA LEU A 186 -4.39 -2.72 4.26
C LEU A 186 -2.94 -2.29 4.47
N GLU A 187 -2.12 -3.16 5.04
CA GLU A 187 -0.74 -2.86 5.41
C GLU A 187 0.22 -3.66 4.55
N GLY A 188 1.26 -3.01 4.05
CA GLY A 188 2.35 -3.62 3.30
C GLY A 188 3.69 -3.18 3.84
N ILE A 189 4.74 -3.88 3.40
CA ILE A 189 6.12 -3.57 3.74
C ILE A 189 6.95 -3.58 2.46
N THR A 190 7.83 -2.59 2.31
CA THR A 190 8.78 -2.53 1.19
C THR A 190 10.20 -2.42 1.70
N THR A 191 11.12 -2.86 0.86
CA THR A 191 12.54 -2.60 1.03
C THR A 191 13.12 -2.11 -0.29
N THR A 192 13.96 -1.09 -0.21
CA THR A 192 14.67 -0.58 -1.38
C THR A 192 15.79 -1.53 -1.79
N GLY A 193 15.88 -1.86 -3.08
CA GLY A 193 17.05 -2.52 -3.63
C GLY A 193 16.76 -3.27 -4.93
N THR A 194 17.75 -4.04 -5.38
CA THR A 194 17.56 -4.97 -6.49
C THR A 194 16.55 -6.06 -6.12
N ARG A 195 16.01 -6.73 -7.14
CA ARG A 195 15.03 -7.81 -6.98
C ARG A 195 15.55 -8.90 -6.05
N ASP A 196 16.82 -9.30 -6.21
CA ASP A 196 17.41 -10.34 -5.37
C ASP A 196 17.66 -9.88 -3.93
N GLN A 197 17.97 -8.60 -3.71
CA GLN A 197 18.07 -8.03 -2.36
C GLN A 197 16.71 -8.04 -1.66
N ALA A 198 15.66 -7.56 -2.33
CA ALA A 198 14.31 -7.54 -1.79
C ALA A 198 13.78 -8.95 -1.49
N GLN A 199 13.95 -9.90 -2.42
CA GLN A 199 13.57 -11.29 -2.18
C GLN A 199 14.36 -11.91 -1.03
N SER A 200 15.66 -11.67 -0.95
CA SER A 200 16.50 -12.19 0.13
C SER A 200 16.09 -11.63 1.49
N ALA A 201 15.70 -10.36 1.57
CA ALA A 201 15.14 -9.77 2.77
C ALA A 201 13.88 -10.51 3.24
N PHE A 202 12.89 -10.68 2.35
CA PHE A 202 11.66 -11.37 2.70
C PHE A 202 11.85 -12.86 2.99
N ASN A 203 12.74 -13.54 2.28
CA ASN A 203 13.05 -14.95 2.51
C ASN A 203 13.69 -15.16 3.88
N ARG A 204 14.53 -14.23 4.35
CA ARG A 204 15.10 -14.26 5.71
C ARG A 204 14.03 -14.16 6.81
N SER A 205 12.96 -13.41 6.56
CA SER A 205 11.79 -13.34 7.47
C SER A 205 10.84 -14.53 7.35
N GLY A 206 11.01 -15.41 6.37
CA GLY A 206 10.18 -16.59 6.17
C GLY A 206 8.70 -16.25 6.04
N SER A 207 7.86 -16.81 6.92
CA SER A 207 6.42 -16.56 6.98
C SER A 207 6.03 -15.25 7.69
N GLY A 208 6.99 -14.50 8.23
CA GLY A 208 6.73 -13.25 8.95
C GLY A 208 6.09 -12.17 8.06
N PHE A 209 6.33 -12.19 6.76
CA PHE A 209 5.64 -11.35 5.79
C PHE A 209 5.04 -12.22 4.70
N PRO A 210 3.74 -12.52 4.69
CA PRO A 210 3.10 -13.21 3.57
C PRO A 210 3.26 -12.43 2.25
N THR A 211 3.26 -13.11 1.11
CA THR A 211 3.55 -12.49 -0.20
C THR A 211 2.60 -11.33 -0.54
N GLY A 212 1.34 -11.40 -0.09
CA GLY A 212 0.34 -10.35 -0.23
C GLY A 212 0.63 -9.04 0.51
N HIS A 213 1.67 -8.99 1.34
CA HIS A 213 2.13 -7.76 2.00
C HIS A 213 3.49 -7.27 1.51
N ARG A 214 4.16 -8.02 0.62
CA ARG A 214 5.54 -7.72 0.19
C ARG A 214 5.54 -6.79 -1.00
N ALA A 215 6.07 -5.60 -0.83
CA ALA A 215 6.40 -4.71 -1.94
C ALA A 215 7.91 -4.67 -2.15
N MET A 216 8.31 -4.32 -3.36
CA MET A 216 9.68 -3.97 -3.70
C MET A 216 9.67 -2.55 -4.23
N ASP A 217 10.60 -1.73 -3.77
CA ASP A 217 10.85 -0.43 -4.37
C ASP A 217 12.29 -0.31 -4.85
N TYR A 218 12.47 0.49 -5.90
CA TYR A 218 13.81 0.80 -6.38
C TYR A 218 13.86 2.10 -7.16
N GLY A 219 14.97 2.81 -6.98
CA GLY A 219 15.26 4.02 -7.71
C GLY A 219 16.26 4.92 -6.98
N ASP A 220 16.26 6.20 -7.35
CA ASP A 220 17.20 7.21 -6.86
C ASP A 220 16.52 8.58 -6.88
N SER A 221 16.92 9.46 -5.96
CA SER A 221 16.58 10.89 -5.95
C SER A 221 16.86 11.59 -7.28
N ASP A 222 17.85 11.08 -8.04
CA ASP A 222 18.13 11.38 -9.44
C ASP A 222 17.79 10.15 -10.28
N ILE A 223 16.56 10.07 -10.79
CA ILE A 223 16.09 8.92 -11.56
C ILE A 223 16.98 8.56 -12.76
N THR A 224 17.82 9.50 -13.25
CA THR A 224 18.73 9.25 -14.36
C THR A 224 19.88 8.33 -13.99
N LYS A 225 20.25 8.27 -12.70
CA LYS A 225 21.34 7.45 -12.20
C LYS A 225 20.96 5.99 -12.19
N GLY A 226 21.69 5.20 -12.97
CA GLY A 226 21.50 3.76 -13.00
C GLY A 226 20.14 3.33 -13.57
N PHE A 227 19.38 4.18 -14.26
CA PHE A 227 18.04 3.80 -14.72
C PHE A 227 18.01 2.61 -15.68
N GLY A 228 18.92 2.62 -16.66
CA GLY A 228 18.97 1.65 -17.75
C GLY A 228 17.89 1.86 -18.81
N ASN A 229 17.56 0.81 -19.55
CA ASN A 229 16.56 0.78 -20.62
C ASN A 229 15.61 -0.42 -20.49
N CYS A 230 15.60 -1.08 -19.33
CA CYS A 230 14.72 -2.19 -18.97
C CYS A 230 15.06 -3.53 -19.67
N THR A 231 16.28 -3.65 -20.21
CA THR A 231 16.79 -4.87 -20.85
C THR A 231 18.05 -5.42 -20.19
N GLU A 232 18.63 -4.67 -19.24
CA GLU A 232 19.85 -5.04 -18.57
C GLU A 232 19.69 -6.27 -17.69
N ALA A 233 20.79 -6.99 -17.51
CA ALA A 233 20.80 -8.23 -16.75
C ALA A 233 20.57 -8.00 -15.25
N THR A 234 21.02 -6.87 -14.68
CA THR A 234 20.79 -6.51 -13.26
C THR A 234 21.16 -5.06 -12.95
N TYR A 235 20.91 -4.61 -11.71
CA TYR A 235 21.28 -3.32 -11.07
C TYR A 235 20.60 -2.06 -11.60
N ASN A 236 20.11 -2.08 -12.84
CA ASN A 236 19.45 -0.91 -13.39
C ASN A 236 18.01 -0.80 -12.89
N THR A 237 17.60 0.41 -12.48
CA THR A 237 16.29 0.69 -11.88
C THR A 237 15.16 0.06 -12.69
N CYS A 238 15.13 0.31 -14.00
CA CYS A 238 14.06 -0.21 -14.84
C CYS A 238 14.09 -1.74 -14.97
N ALA A 239 15.28 -2.33 -15.12
CA ALA A 239 15.43 -3.78 -15.27
C ALA A 239 15.05 -4.53 -13.99
N GLU A 240 15.46 -4.03 -12.83
CA GLU A 240 15.13 -4.63 -11.53
C GLU A 240 13.64 -4.53 -11.21
N LEU A 241 13.02 -3.37 -11.48
CA LEU A 241 11.58 -3.20 -11.29
C LEU A 241 10.75 -4.08 -12.25
N LYS A 242 11.22 -4.25 -13.49
CA LYS A 242 10.59 -5.18 -14.44
C LYS A 242 10.60 -6.62 -13.95
N LYS A 243 11.71 -7.08 -13.35
CA LYS A 243 11.78 -8.40 -12.72
C LYS A 243 10.88 -8.48 -11.49
N GLY A 244 10.84 -7.42 -10.68
CA GLY A 244 9.92 -7.33 -9.55
C GLY A 244 8.45 -7.44 -10.00
N ALA A 245 8.07 -6.81 -11.12
CA ALA A 245 6.73 -6.93 -11.68
C ALA A 245 6.41 -8.36 -12.15
N GLN A 246 7.41 -9.09 -12.68
CA GLN A 246 7.26 -10.53 -12.97
C GLN A 246 7.09 -11.37 -11.70
N ASP A 247 7.78 -11.02 -10.62
CA ASP A 247 7.58 -11.65 -9.31
C ASP A 247 6.19 -11.37 -8.74
N ARG A 248 5.68 -10.14 -8.92
CA ARG A 248 4.30 -9.76 -8.59
C ARG A 248 3.28 -10.57 -9.39
N ALA A 249 3.45 -10.64 -10.71
CA ALA A 249 2.59 -11.44 -11.58
C ALA A 249 2.59 -12.94 -11.21
N ALA A 250 3.69 -13.44 -10.65
CA ALA A 250 3.82 -14.80 -10.15
C ALA A 250 3.38 -14.98 -8.68
N GLY A 251 2.79 -13.96 -8.04
CA GLY A 251 2.29 -14.01 -6.66
C GLY A 251 3.37 -14.02 -5.57
N ARG A 252 4.61 -13.66 -5.91
CA ARG A 252 5.74 -13.58 -4.95
C ARG A 252 5.85 -12.21 -4.28
N LEU A 253 5.37 -11.18 -4.96
CA LEU A 253 5.23 -9.82 -4.45
C LEU A 253 3.78 -9.35 -4.62
N ALA A 254 3.38 -8.39 -3.81
CA ALA A 254 2.11 -7.68 -3.90
C ALA A 254 2.22 -6.46 -4.84
N ALA A 255 3.35 -5.76 -4.80
CA ALA A 255 3.54 -4.51 -5.53
C ALA A 255 5.01 -4.24 -5.92
N THR A 256 5.20 -3.44 -6.97
CA THR A 256 6.47 -2.77 -7.28
C THR A 256 6.31 -1.26 -7.40
N LEU A 257 7.26 -0.50 -6.86
CA LEU A 257 7.20 0.96 -6.78
C LEU A 257 8.54 1.58 -7.19
N SER A 258 8.52 2.78 -7.80
CA SER A 258 9.74 3.49 -8.17
C SER A 258 9.79 4.91 -7.62
N TRP A 259 10.99 5.46 -7.52
CA TRP A 259 11.24 6.82 -7.04
C TRP A 259 12.58 7.36 -7.57
N THR A 260 12.81 8.67 -7.72
CA THR A 260 11.85 9.77 -7.70
C THR A 260 11.82 10.43 -9.08
N THR A 261 10.63 10.55 -9.68
CA THR A 261 10.45 11.30 -10.93
C THR A 261 10.09 12.77 -10.66
N THR A 262 10.50 13.65 -11.56
CA THR A 262 10.19 15.09 -11.54
C THR A 262 9.31 15.47 -12.73
N TYR A 263 8.91 16.74 -12.81
CA TYR A 263 8.14 17.25 -13.97
C TYR A 263 8.88 17.15 -15.31
N ASN A 264 10.19 16.89 -15.31
CA ASN A 264 11.01 16.81 -16.50
C ASN A 264 11.34 15.37 -16.93
N ASP A 265 10.64 14.38 -16.35
CA ASP A 265 10.96 12.95 -16.52
C ASP A 265 9.89 12.14 -17.28
N PRO A 266 9.24 12.65 -18.35
CA PRO A 266 8.16 11.91 -19.02
C PRO A 266 8.64 10.60 -19.64
N TRP A 267 9.89 10.54 -20.09
CA TRP A 267 10.48 9.31 -20.62
C TRP A 267 10.64 8.23 -19.54
N TYR A 268 11.08 8.61 -18.33
CA TYR A 268 11.21 7.67 -17.22
C TYR A 268 9.85 7.17 -16.74
N VAL A 269 8.84 8.04 -16.67
CA VAL A 269 7.45 7.64 -16.37
C VAL A 269 6.95 6.63 -17.39
N ASP A 270 7.20 6.86 -18.69
CA ASP A 270 6.82 5.92 -19.75
C ASP A 270 7.49 4.56 -19.60
N LYS A 271 8.80 4.53 -19.31
CA LYS A 271 9.54 3.28 -19.08
C LYS A 271 9.10 2.54 -17.81
N LEU A 272 8.86 3.26 -16.72
CA LEU A 272 8.44 2.66 -15.46
C LEU A 272 7.05 2.01 -15.58
N LEU A 273 6.09 2.69 -16.21
CA LEU A 273 4.72 2.19 -16.32
C LEU A 273 4.54 1.23 -17.51
N GLY A 274 5.14 1.53 -18.65
CA GLY A 274 5.00 0.73 -19.87
C GLY A 274 5.87 -0.52 -19.90
N ASP A 275 7.16 -0.38 -19.58
CA ASP A 275 8.14 -1.46 -19.73
C ASP A 275 8.41 -2.21 -18.42
N ALA A 276 8.58 -1.49 -17.30
CA ALA A 276 8.81 -2.09 -15.98
C ALA A 276 7.51 -2.51 -15.28
N GLN A 277 6.36 -1.98 -15.70
CA GLN A 277 5.04 -2.30 -15.17
C GLN A 277 4.91 -2.14 -13.66
N VAL A 278 5.48 -1.04 -13.12
CA VAL A 278 5.34 -0.70 -11.70
C VAL A 278 3.90 -0.33 -11.36
N ASP A 279 3.50 -0.58 -10.11
CA ASP A 279 2.20 -0.21 -9.58
C ASP A 279 2.13 1.26 -9.16
N GLY A 280 3.28 1.90 -8.89
CA GLY A 280 3.31 3.29 -8.45
C GLY A 280 4.66 3.96 -8.59
N ILE A 281 4.62 5.29 -8.62
CA ILE A 281 5.79 6.16 -8.80
C ILE A 281 5.71 7.29 -7.78
N ILE A 282 6.78 7.47 -7.01
CA ILE A 282 7.03 8.68 -6.24
C ILE A 282 7.42 9.80 -7.22
N ALA A 283 6.69 10.91 -7.15
CA ALA A 283 6.81 12.04 -8.05
C ALA A 283 6.75 13.37 -7.28
N GLY A 284 7.66 14.29 -7.60
CA GLY A 284 7.76 15.59 -6.94
C GLY A 284 9.13 16.21 -7.11
N TYR A 285 9.66 16.82 -6.05
CA TYR A 285 11.00 17.36 -6.06
C TYR A 285 12.07 16.25 -6.04
N GLY A 286 12.87 16.14 -7.08
CA GLY A 286 14.05 15.27 -7.15
C GLY A 286 15.34 16.06 -7.21
N ALA A 287 16.46 15.38 -7.49
CA ALA A 287 17.79 15.98 -7.58
C ALA A 287 17.83 17.15 -8.59
N PHE A 288 17.19 17.00 -9.75
CA PHE A 288 17.13 18.03 -10.78
C PHE A 288 16.49 19.34 -10.29
N THR A 289 15.47 19.25 -9.43
CA THR A 289 14.72 20.40 -8.93
C THR A 289 15.20 20.92 -7.57
N GLY A 290 16.12 20.19 -6.94
CA GLY A 290 16.50 20.34 -5.53
C GLY A 290 15.52 19.62 -4.61
N VAL A 291 15.99 18.56 -3.95
CA VAL A 291 15.19 17.75 -3.02
C VAL A 291 14.76 18.59 -1.83
N ARG A 292 13.44 18.68 -1.59
CA ARG A 292 12.81 19.44 -0.50
C ARG A 292 11.37 18.97 -0.30
N GLU A 293 10.72 19.51 0.73
CA GLU A 293 9.33 19.22 1.07
C GLU A 293 8.36 19.49 -0.08
N TYR A 294 7.39 18.60 -0.25
CA TYR A 294 6.29 18.80 -1.19
C TYR A 294 5.48 20.03 -0.83
N ASP A 295 5.19 20.87 -1.82
CA ASP A 295 4.43 22.11 -1.67
C ASP A 295 3.45 22.33 -2.84
N ASP A 296 2.68 23.41 -2.78
CA ASP A 296 1.69 23.82 -3.79
C ASP A 296 2.34 24.47 -5.04
N ASN A 297 3.56 24.04 -5.40
CA ASN A 297 4.27 24.54 -6.57
C ASN A 297 3.88 23.76 -7.83
N TRP A 298 3.91 24.45 -8.98
CA TRP A 298 3.63 23.86 -10.29
C TRP A 298 4.57 22.70 -10.64
N GLN A 299 5.82 22.69 -10.16
CA GLN A 299 6.77 21.60 -10.40
C GLN A 299 6.26 20.29 -9.80
N CYS A 300 5.78 20.34 -8.55
CA CYS A 300 5.14 19.22 -7.86
C CYS A 300 3.85 18.78 -8.55
N ALA A 301 3.00 19.74 -8.95
CA ALA A 301 1.76 19.47 -9.68
C ALA A 301 2.04 18.73 -11.00
N ASN A 302 3.03 19.21 -11.77
CA ASN A 302 3.37 18.63 -13.07
C ASN A 302 4.05 17.26 -12.95
N ALA A 303 4.87 17.02 -11.92
CA ALA A 303 5.45 15.70 -11.68
C ALA A 303 4.34 14.63 -11.47
N VAL A 304 3.34 14.93 -10.63
CA VAL A 304 2.17 14.05 -10.44
C VAL A 304 1.33 13.94 -11.72
N ASN A 305 1.14 15.04 -12.44
CA ASN A 305 0.38 15.04 -13.69
C ASN A 305 1.04 14.19 -14.78
N LEU A 306 2.37 14.06 -14.84
CA LEU A 306 3.02 13.18 -15.82
C LEU A 306 2.55 11.73 -15.70
N VAL A 307 2.44 11.21 -14.47
CA VAL A 307 1.91 9.87 -14.19
C VAL A 307 0.44 9.77 -14.61
N ARG A 308 -0.37 10.76 -14.22
CA ARG A 308 -1.81 10.80 -14.53
C ARG A 308 -2.07 10.88 -16.04
N ASP A 309 -1.32 11.71 -16.75
CA ASP A 309 -1.45 11.89 -18.19
C ASP A 309 -1.02 10.63 -18.95
N TRP A 310 0.03 9.95 -18.47
CA TRP A 310 0.39 8.65 -19.03
C TRP A 310 -0.75 7.65 -18.86
N VAL A 311 -1.33 7.55 -17.67
CA VAL A 311 -2.46 6.64 -17.38
C VAL A 311 -3.68 6.98 -18.24
N ASN A 312 -3.99 8.27 -18.43
CA ASN A 312 -5.10 8.71 -19.27
C ASN A 312 -4.91 8.30 -20.74
N ARG A 313 -3.69 8.44 -21.27
CA ARG A 313 -3.34 7.97 -22.63
C ARG A 313 -3.41 6.44 -22.77
N HIS A 314 -3.30 5.69 -21.68
CA HIS A 314 -3.39 4.23 -21.63
C HIS A 314 -4.65 3.72 -20.91
N SER A 315 -5.73 4.51 -20.95
CA SER A 315 -6.96 4.28 -20.16
C SER A 315 -7.72 3.00 -20.50
N SER A 316 -7.38 2.33 -21.61
CA SER A 316 -7.91 1.01 -21.97
C SER A 316 -7.36 -0.11 -21.10
N THR A 317 -6.16 0.05 -20.53
CA THR A 317 -5.46 -0.98 -19.75
C THR A 317 -5.10 -0.53 -18.34
N HIS A 318 -5.00 0.78 -18.12
CA HIS A 318 -4.62 1.38 -16.84
C HIS A 318 -5.67 2.36 -16.34
N ARG A 319 -5.62 2.63 -15.04
CA ARG A 319 -6.42 3.68 -14.39
C ARG A 319 -5.70 4.16 -13.15
N MET A 320 -6.07 5.33 -12.65
CA MET A 320 -5.59 5.76 -11.33
C MET A 320 -6.23 4.88 -10.26
N ALA A 321 -5.43 4.48 -9.28
CA ALA A 321 -5.92 3.80 -8.10
C ALA A 321 -6.84 4.71 -7.27
N THR A 322 -7.78 4.08 -6.59
CA THR A 322 -8.76 4.67 -5.69
C THR A 322 -8.70 3.98 -4.34
N SER A 323 -9.43 4.48 -3.34
CA SER A 323 -9.52 3.79 -2.04
C SER A 323 -10.22 2.43 -2.09
N GLY A 324 -10.83 2.05 -3.22
CA GLY A 324 -11.37 0.70 -3.43
C GLY A 324 -10.31 -0.32 -3.83
N ASP A 325 -9.16 0.14 -4.31
CA ASP A 325 -8.07 -0.71 -4.77
C ASP A 325 -7.24 -1.27 -3.61
N ARG A 326 -6.67 -2.45 -3.84
CA ARG A 326 -5.89 -3.19 -2.85
C ARG A 326 -4.57 -3.62 -3.48
N LEU A 327 -3.49 -2.97 -3.07
CA LEU A 327 -2.12 -3.44 -3.27
C LEU A 327 -1.87 -4.63 -2.35
N PHE A 328 -2.32 -4.56 -1.10
CA PHE A 328 -2.02 -5.56 -0.07
C PHE A 328 -3.25 -6.41 0.28
N ARG A 329 -3.00 -7.69 0.62
CA ARG A 329 -4.04 -8.69 0.95
C ARG A 329 -3.52 -9.74 1.90
#